data_AF-A0A3M6H8G5-F1
#
_entry.id   AF-A0A3M6H8G5-F1
#
_cell.length_a   1.000
_cell.length_b   1.000
_cell.length_c   1.000
_cell.angle_alpha   90.00
_cell.angle_beta   90.00
_cell.angle_gamma   90.00
#
_symmetry.space_group_name_H-M   'P 1'
#
loop_
_entity.id
_entity.type
_entity.pdbx_description
1 polymer ?
#
loop_
_entity_poly.entity_id
_entity_poly.type
_entity_poly.pdbx_seq_one_letter_code
_entity_poly.pdbx_strand_id
1 'polypeptide(L)'
;MKFGLNGALTIGTLDGANVEMSEQVGLEHMFIFGMSSQQVEARKRAGEFNAHGDVAASGRLNDVLQAIRGGVFSPDDPNRYVGLIDQLLDYDRFLVCADFDSYWAAQAKVEERWHDSKEWWRSAVLNTARMGWFSSDRTIREYAGDIWKALD
;
A
#
# COMPACT_ATOMS: atom_id res chain seq x y z
N MET A 1 -8.62 -0.59 9.14
CA MET A 1 -9.69 -0.63 10.17
C MET A 1 -9.92 0.73 10.83
N LYS A 2 -9.07 1.21 11.77
CA LYS A 2 -9.26 2.49 12.48
C LYS A 2 -9.54 3.69 11.55
N PHE A 3 -8.74 3.82 10.49
CA PHE A 3 -8.87 4.88 9.48
C PHE A 3 -10.20 4.79 8.71
N GLY A 4 -10.55 3.61 8.18
CA GLY A 4 -11.82 3.39 7.48
C GLY A 4 -13.04 3.68 8.35
N LEU A 5 -13.00 3.32 9.64
CA LEU A 5 -14.07 3.64 10.59
C LEU A 5 -14.24 5.16 10.81
N ASN A 6 -13.18 5.94 10.60
CA ASN A 6 -13.19 7.40 10.70
C ASN A 6 -13.30 8.09 9.33
N GLY A 7 -13.77 7.38 8.30
CA GLY A 7 -14.06 7.94 6.98
C GLY A 7 -12.85 8.20 6.08
N ALA A 8 -11.65 7.72 6.45
CA ALA A 8 -10.50 7.78 5.56
C ALA A 8 -10.55 6.66 4.52
N LEU A 9 -10.32 7.01 3.25
CA LEU A 9 -10.23 6.04 2.16
C LEU A 9 -8.85 5.41 2.14
N THR A 10 -8.79 4.09 2.03
CA THR A 10 -7.52 3.35 2.01
C THR A 10 -6.89 3.41 0.63
N ILE A 11 -5.63 3.84 0.55
CA ILE A 11 -4.70 3.48 -0.52
C ILE A 11 -3.73 2.42 0.02
N GLY A 12 -3.58 1.30 -0.68
CA GLY A 12 -2.78 0.19 -0.17
C GLY A 12 -2.69 -1.00 -1.11
N THR A 13 -1.77 -1.91 -0.82
CA THR A 13 -1.71 -3.20 -1.50
C THR A 13 -2.86 -4.11 -1.08
N LEU A 14 -3.21 -5.08 -1.93
CA LEU A 14 -4.25 -6.08 -1.64
C LEU A 14 -3.68 -7.21 -0.77
N ASP A 15 -3.31 -6.87 0.47
CA ASP A 15 -2.73 -7.80 1.43
C ASP A 15 -3.33 -7.63 2.84
N GLY A 16 -3.24 -8.68 3.65
CA GLY A 16 -3.72 -8.72 5.03
C GLY A 16 -5.15 -8.19 5.17
N ALA A 17 -5.34 -7.26 6.12
CA ALA A 17 -6.66 -6.68 6.40
C ALA A 17 -7.27 -5.90 5.23
N ASN A 18 -6.49 -5.48 4.22
CA ASN A 18 -7.06 -4.79 3.06
C ASN A 18 -7.89 -5.74 2.19
N VAL A 19 -7.58 -7.04 2.16
CA VAL A 19 -8.40 -8.05 1.49
C VAL A 19 -9.79 -8.10 2.14
N GLU A 20 -9.84 -8.33 3.45
CA GLU A 20 -11.10 -8.36 4.21
C GLU A 20 -11.85 -7.03 4.13
N MET A 21 -11.14 -5.90 4.22
CA MET A 21 -11.76 -4.57 4.07
C MET A 21 -12.37 -4.39 2.69
N SER A 22 -11.76 -4.90 1.63
CA SER A 22 -12.31 -4.79 0.28
C SER A 22 -13.61 -5.57 0.10
N GLU A 23 -13.75 -6.72 0.76
CA GLU A 23 -14.98 -7.53 0.75
C GLU A 23 -16.13 -6.83 1.48
N GLN A 24 -15.83 -6.15 2.59
CA GLN A 24 -16.84 -5.44 3.37
C GLN A 24 -17.21 -4.09 2.74
N VAL A 25 -16.20 -3.32 2.30
CA VAL A 25 -16.37 -1.93 1.85
C VAL A 25 -16.68 -1.83 0.36
N GLY A 26 -16.16 -2.73 -0.47
CA GLY A 26 -16.17 -2.65 -1.92
C GLY A 26 -14.90 -2.02 -2.48
N LEU A 27 -14.33 -2.62 -3.52
CA LEU A 27 -13.09 -2.16 -4.18
C LEU A 27 -13.23 -0.77 -4.79
N GLU A 28 -14.43 -0.37 -5.21
CA GLU A 28 -14.74 0.95 -5.77
C GLU A 28 -14.58 2.11 -4.77
N HIS A 29 -14.44 1.78 -3.48
CA HIS A 29 -14.28 2.72 -2.36
C HIS A 29 -12.89 2.62 -1.71
N MET A 30 -11.95 1.93 -2.37
CA MET A 30 -10.54 1.81 -1.98
C MET A 30 -9.64 2.08 -3.19
N PHE A 31 -8.37 2.42 -2.94
CA PHE A 31 -7.36 2.65 -3.96
C PHE A 31 -6.29 1.55 -3.86
N ILE A 32 -6.58 0.42 -4.47
CA ILE A 32 -5.68 -0.73 -4.44
C ILE A 32 -4.60 -0.61 -5.53
N PHE A 33 -3.35 -0.86 -5.17
CA PHE A 33 -2.20 -0.85 -6.08
C PHE A 33 -1.24 -2.01 -5.81
N GLY A 34 -0.20 -2.10 -6.63
CA GLY A 34 0.92 -3.02 -6.43
C GLY A 34 0.62 -4.44 -6.88
N MET A 35 1.64 -5.27 -6.72
CA MET A 35 1.58 -6.70 -7.01
C MET A 35 0.63 -7.43 -6.07
N SER A 36 -0.04 -8.46 -6.60
CA SER A 36 -0.72 -9.46 -5.77
C SER A 36 0.29 -10.29 -4.97
N SER A 37 -0.13 -10.87 -3.85
CA SER A 37 0.72 -11.77 -3.06
C SER A 37 1.28 -12.93 -3.88
N GLN A 38 0.53 -13.41 -4.89
CA GLN A 38 1.01 -14.46 -5.80
C GLN A 38 2.16 -13.98 -6.70
N GLN A 39 2.07 -12.76 -7.23
CA GLN A 39 3.14 -12.15 -8.03
C GLN A 39 4.38 -11.88 -7.16
N VAL A 40 4.19 -11.38 -5.94
CA VAL A 40 5.27 -11.20 -4.96
C VAL A 40 5.99 -12.52 -4.68
N GLU A 41 5.25 -13.60 -4.41
CA GLU A 41 5.85 -14.91 -4.14
C GLU A 41 6.49 -15.56 -5.38
N ALA A 42 5.98 -15.28 -6.59
CA ALA A 42 6.63 -15.70 -7.83
C ALA A 42 7.99 -15.01 -8.00
N ARG A 43 8.03 -13.68 -7.84
CA ARG A 43 9.23 -12.85 -7.97
C ARG A 43 10.30 -13.23 -6.93
N LYS A 44 9.88 -13.47 -5.68
CA LYS A 44 10.77 -13.99 -4.62
C LYS A 44 11.36 -15.34 -4.96
N ARG A 45 10.55 -16.29 -5.44
CA ARG A 45 11.03 -17.64 -5.83
C ARG A 45 11.99 -17.60 -7.02
N ALA A 46 11.81 -16.64 -7.92
CA ALA A 46 12.72 -16.41 -9.05
C ALA A 46 14.01 -15.67 -8.64
N GLY A 47 14.12 -15.16 -7.41
CA GLY A 47 15.26 -14.35 -6.97
C GLY A 47 15.33 -12.97 -7.61
N GLU A 48 14.21 -12.48 -8.17
CA GLU A 48 14.12 -11.25 -8.95
C GLU A 48 14.00 -10.01 -8.04
N PHE A 49 15.05 -9.74 -7.27
CA PHE A 49 15.12 -8.60 -6.35
C PHE A 49 15.90 -7.41 -6.89
N ASN A 50 16.50 -7.50 -8.08
CA ASN A 50 17.19 -6.37 -8.66
C ASN A 50 16.18 -5.35 -9.23
N ALA A 51 16.37 -4.06 -8.93
CA ALA A 51 15.47 -2.99 -9.34
C ALA A 51 15.87 -2.27 -10.64
N HIS A 52 17.02 -2.59 -11.25
CA HIS A 52 17.47 -1.88 -12.47
C HIS A 52 16.47 -2.00 -13.62
N GLY A 53 15.78 -3.15 -13.74
CA GLY A 53 14.74 -3.34 -14.75
C GLY A 53 13.54 -2.41 -14.51
N ASP A 54 13.04 -2.34 -13.27
CA ASP A 54 11.91 -1.47 -12.92
C ASP A 54 12.28 0.02 -13.09
N VAL A 55 13.51 0.40 -12.70
CA VAL A 55 14.01 1.78 -12.85
C VAL A 55 14.21 2.17 -14.32
N ALA A 56 14.73 1.26 -15.15
CA ALA A 56 14.87 1.52 -16.58
C ALA A 56 13.51 1.68 -17.29
N ALA A 57 12.47 1.01 -16.79
CA ALA A 57 11.11 1.12 -17.32
C ALA A 57 10.38 2.41 -16.87
N SER A 58 10.81 3.04 -15.77
CA SER A 58 10.16 4.23 -15.21
C SER A 58 11.10 5.44 -15.15
N GLY A 59 10.90 6.37 -16.10
CA GLY A 59 11.64 7.64 -16.11
C GLY A 59 11.44 8.44 -14.81
N ARG A 60 10.22 8.42 -14.26
CA ARG A 60 9.90 9.11 -13.00
C ARG A 60 10.68 8.52 -11.82
N LEU A 61 10.69 7.19 -11.71
CA LEU A 61 11.44 6.52 -10.65
C LEU A 61 12.93 6.82 -10.77
N ASN A 62 13.48 6.73 -11.98
CA ASN A 62 14.87 7.06 -12.24
C ASN A 62 15.20 8.49 -11.79
N ASP A 63 14.42 9.49 -12.20
CA ASP A 63 14.67 10.89 -11.86
C ASP A 63 14.68 11.14 -10.35
N VAL A 64 13.72 10.55 -9.62
CA VAL A 64 13.65 10.66 -8.14
C VAL A 64 14.85 9.98 -7.48
N LEU A 65 15.22 8.77 -7.92
CA LEU A 65 16.38 8.06 -7.36
C LEU A 65 17.68 8.80 -7.64
N GLN A 66 17.86 9.37 -8.84
CA GLN A 66 19.05 10.17 -9.17
C GLN A 66 19.10 11.47 -8.37
N ALA A 67 17.97 12.13 -8.13
CA ALA A 67 17.93 13.33 -7.29
C ALA A 67 18.33 13.02 -5.84
N ILE A 68 17.81 11.94 -5.27
CA ILE A 68 18.15 11.51 -3.90
C ILE A 68 19.62 11.09 -3.83
N ARG A 69 20.07 10.26 -4.78
CA ARG A 69 21.45 9.77 -4.83
C ARG A 69 22.47 10.88 -5.07
N GLY A 70 22.12 11.88 -5.88
CA GLY A 70 22.96 13.01 -6.25
C GLY A 70 23.05 14.12 -5.20
N GLY A 71 22.39 13.97 -4.05
CA GLY A 71 22.48 14.92 -2.94
C GLY A 71 21.61 16.18 -3.09
N VAL A 72 20.62 16.18 -4.01
CA VAL A 72 19.70 17.33 -4.20
C VAL A 72 19.00 17.71 -2.89
N PHE A 73 18.71 16.73 -2.03
CA PHE A 73 18.04 16.91 -0.74
C PHE A 73 19.01 16.96 0.47
N SER A 74 20.31 16.90 0.25
CA SER A 74 21.35 16.97 1.29
C SER A 74 22.60 17.71 0.79
N PRO A 75 22.50 19.01 0.45
CA PRO A 75 23.62 19.74 -0.15
C PRO A 75 24.85 19.88 0.78
N ASP A 76 24.64 19.80 2.09
CA ASP A 76 25.68 19.77 3.13
C ASP A 76 26.42 18.42 3.22
N ASP A 77 25.80 17.35 2.70
CA ASP A 77 26.33 16.00 2.68
C ASP A 77 25.80 15.25 1.44
N PRO A 78 26.35 15.51 0.24
CA PRO A 78 25.79 14.98 -1.01
C PRO A 78 25.79 13.45 -1.12
N ASN A 79 26.63 12.78 -0.34
CA ASN A 79 26.76 11.33 -0.36
C ASN A 79 25.84 10.62 0.66
N ARG A 80 25.09 11.37 1.48
CA ARG A 80 24.26 10.85 2.58
C ARG A 80 23.42 9.63 2.22
N TYR A 81 22.81 9.65 1.04
CA TYR A 81 21.85 8.63 0.60
C TYR A 81 22.39 7.67 -0.44
N VAL A 82 23.66 7.79 -0.87
CA VAL A 82 24.23 6.93 -1.91
C VAL A 82 24.12 5.45 -1.54
N GLY A 83 24.51 5.08 -0.33
CA GLY A 83 24.43 3.68 0.13
C GLY A 83 22.99 3.15 0.20
N LEU A 84 22.01 3.99 0.56
CA LEU A 84 20.60 3.60 0.58
C LEU A 84 20.09 3.30 -0.82
N ILE A 85 20.40 4.17 -1.79
CA ILE A 85 19.95 4.02 -3.18
C ILE A 85 20.65 2.85 -3.84
N ASP A 86 21.97 2.71 -3.67
CA ASP A 86 22.73 1.59 -4.27
C ASP A 86 22.21 0.25 -3.73
N GLN A 87 21.97 0.13 -2.41
CA GLN A 87 21.38 -1.07 -1.83
C GLN A 87 19.97 -1.36 -2.36
N LEU A 88 19.14 -0.33 -2.54
CA LEU A 88 17.79 -0.48 -3.09
C LEU A 88 17.83 -0.95 -4.56
N LEU A 89 18.76 -0.44 -5.36
CA LEU A 89 18.93 -0.84 -6.77
C LEU A 89 19.40 -2.29 -6.90
N ASP A 90 20.38 -2.67 -6.08
CA ASP A 90 20.96 -4.00 -6.10
C ASP A 90 20.00 -5.06 -5.54
N TYR A 91 19.27 -4.72 -4.48
CA TYR A 91 18.39 -5.64 -3.76
C TYR A 91 17.15 -4.94 -3.18
N ASP A 92 16.15 -4.77 -4.03
CA ASP A 92 14.80 -4.29 -3.71
C ASP A 92 13.98 -5.39 -3.01
N ARG A 93 14.41 -5.74 -1.81
CA ARG A 93 13.79 -6.81 -0.99
C ARG A 93 12.29 -6.65 -0.80
N PHE A 94 11.84 -5.40 -0.69
CA PHE A 94 10.46 -5.03 -0.37
C PHE A 94 9.68 -4.57 -1.59
N LEU A 95 10.25 -4.71 -2.80
CA LEU A 95 9.57 -4.44 -4.07
C LEU A 95 9.08 -2.99 -4.19
N VAL A 96 9.83 -2.06 -3.60
CA VAL A 96 9.55 -0.62 -3.59
C VAL A 96 9.61 -0.06 -5.01
N CYS A 97 10.66 -0.39 -5.76
CA CYS A 97 10.84 0.05 -7.15
C CYS A 97 9.81 -0.63 -8.05
N ALA A 98 9.56 -1.91 -7.82
CA ALA A 98 8.58 -2.69 -8.57
C ALA A 98 7.15 -2.13 -8.49
N ASP A 99 6.71 -1.71 -7.30
CA ASP A 99 5.36 -1.19 -7.10
C ASP A 99 5.24 0.33 -7.32
N PHE A 100 6.35 1.05 -7.50
CA PHE A 100 6.40 2.52 -7.54
C PHE A 100 5.41 3.14 -8.54
N ASP A 101 5.44 2.72 -9.80
CA ASP A 101 4.58 3.31 -10.83
C ASP A 101 3.09 3.00 -10.59
N SER A 102 2.80 1.80 -10.06
CA SER A 102 1.43 1.43 -9.71
C SER A 102 0.90 2.26 -8.52
N TYR A 103 1.76 2.54 -7.55
CA TYR A 103 1.45 3.43 -6.42
C TYR A 103 1.22 4.87 -6.91
N TRP A 104 2.10 5.37 -7.78
CA TRP A 104 1.95 6.69 -8.39
C TRP A 104 0.61 6.82 -9.14
N ALA A 105 0.26 5.81 -9.95
CA ALA A 105 -1.01 5.79 -10.67
C ALA A 105 -2.23 5.74 -9.73
N ALA A 106 -2.13 5.01 -8.60
CA ALA A 106 -3.18 5.00 -7.59
C ALA A 106 -3.30 6.35 -6.86
N GLN A 107 -2.18 7.01 -6.54
CA GLN A 107 -2.19 8.36 -5.96
C GLN A 107 -2.84 9.39 -6.89
N ALA A 108 -2.58 9.32 -8.20
CA ALA A 108 -3.26 10.17 -9.18
C ALA A 108 -4.79 9.97 -9.18
N LYS A 109 -5.26 8.73 -9.00
CA LYS A 109 -6.70 8.43 -8.84
C LYS A 109 -7.27 8.94 -7.52
N VAL A 110 -6.47 8.96 -6.44
CA VAL A 110 -6.85 9.57 -5.17
C VAL A 110 -7.08 11.07 -5.37
N GLU A 111 -6.15 11.76 -6.04
CA GLU A 111 -6.28 13.19 -6.36
C GLU A 111 -7.53 13.47 -7.21
N GLU A 112 -7.75 12.69 -8.27
CA GLU A 112 -8.96 12.80 -9.10
C GLU A 112 -10.24 12.64 -8.26
N ARG A 113 -10.31 11.61 -7.41
CA ARG A 113 -11.47 11.37 -6.55
C ARG A 113 -11.66 12.46 -5.50
N TRP A 114 -10.57 13.03 -4.97
CA TRP A 114 -10.63 14.11 -3.99
C TRP A 114 -11.29 15.37 -4.57
N HIS A 115 -11.07 15.64 -5.87
CA HIS A 115 -11.72 16.74 -6.57
C HIS A 115 -13.22 16.51 -6.83
N ASP A 116 -13.68 15.25 -6.90
CA ASP A 116 -15.10 14.93 -6.84
C ASP A 116 -15.55 14.75 -5.38
N SER A 117 -15.85 15.88 -4.72
CA SER A 117 -16.24 15.88 -3.31
C SER A 117 -17.46 15.00 -3.03
N LYS A 118 -18.39 14.85 -3.97
CA LYS A 118 -19.60 14.03 -3.78
C LYS A 118 -19.23 12.55 -3.71
N GLU A 119 -18.43 12.07 -4.65
CA GLU A 119 -17.98 10.68 -4.69
C GLU A 119 -16.96 10.36 -3.58
N TRP A 120 -16.16 11.33 -3.17
CA TRP A 120 -15.30 11.20 -1.99
C TRP A 120 -16.12 10.97 -0.72
N TRP A 121 -17.07 11.85 -0.42
CA TRP A 121 -17.90 11.74 0.78
C TRP A 121 -18.77 10.48 0.76
N ARG A 122 -19.31 10.11 -0.40
CA ARG A 122 -20.03 8.84 -0.57
C ARG A 122 -19.14 7.66 -0.16
N SER A 123 -17.91 7.61 -0.66
CA SER A 123 -16.96 6.54 -0.32
C SER A 123 -16.58 6.56 1.16
N ALA A 124 -16.40 7.73 1.76
CA ALA A 124 -16.03 7.88 3.17
C ALA A 124 -17.14 7.37 4.10
N VAL A 125 -18.39 7.75 3.84
CA VAL A 125 -19.56 7.27 4.60
C VAL A 125 -19.74 5.77 4.44
N LEU A 126 -19.56 5.23 3.23
CA LEU A 126 -19.67 3.79 2.98
C LEU A 126 -18.55 3.00 3.66
N ASN A 127 -17.32 3.54 3.72
CA ASN A 127 -16.25 2.99 4.55
C ASN A 127 -16.71 2.91 6.00
N THR A 128 -17.09 4.03 6.62
CA THR A 128 -17.55 4.05 8.02
C THR A 128 -18.69 3.08 8.28
N ALA A 129 -19.73 3.08 7.44
CA ALA A 129 -20.91 2.25 7.61
C ALA A 129 -20.63 0.73 7.48
N ARG A 130 -19.61 0.35 6.69
CA ARG A 130 -19.24 -1.05 6.42
C ARG A 130 -18.09 -1.57 7.29
N MET A 131 -17.63 -0.78 8.27
CA MET A 131 -16.52 -1.18 9.17
C MET A 131 -16.94 -1.99 10.41
N GLY A 132 -18.24 -2.24 10.62
CA GLY A 132 -18.74 -2.94 11.81
C GLY A 132 -18.16 -4.34 12.01
N TRP A 133 -17.84 -5.05 10.92
CA TRP A 133 -17.18 -6.36 10.93
C TRP A 133 -15.84 -6.34 11.71
N PHE A 134 -15.12 -5.22 11.67
CA PHE A 134 -13.80 -5.07 12.27
C PHE A 134 -13.82 -4.67 13.75
N SER A 135 -14.98 -4.75 14.42
CA SER A 135 -15.06 -4.56 15.87
C SER A 135 -14.26 -5.64 16.61
N SER A 136 -13.46 -5.23 17.59
CA SER A 136 -12.77 -6.16 18.48
C SER A 136 -13.74 -7.05 19.25
N ASP A 137 -14.96 -6.58 19.54
CA ASP A 137 -15.96 -7.36 20.26
C ASP A 137 -16.38 -8.62 19.48
N ARG A 138 -16.43 -8.52 18.15
CA ARG A 138 -16.66 -9.67 17.27
C ARG A 138 -15.50 -10.67 17.38
N THR A 139 -14.26 -10.19 17.28
CA THR A 139 -13.07 -11.04 17.42
C THR A 139 -13.03 -11.74 18.78
N ILE A 140 -13.32 -11.02 19.87
CA ILE A 140 -13.35 -11.59 21.22
C ILE A 140 -14.46 -12.66 21.34
N ARG A 141 -15.64 -12.42 20.75
CA ARG A 141 -16.73 -13.41 20.75
C ARG A 141 -16.35 -14.70 20.03
N GLU A 142 -15.69 -14.59 18.88
CA GLU A 142 -15.19 -15.75 18.12
C GLU A 142 -14.14 -16.52 18.91
N TYR A 143 -13.13 -15.83 19.47
CA TYR A 143 -12.15 -16.49 20.34
C TYR A 143 -12.79 -17.17 21.54
N ALA A 144 -13.75 -16.52 22.18
CA ALA A 144 -14.44 -17.05 23.35
C ALA A 144 -15.26 -18.31 23.04
N GLY A 145 -15.92 -18.37 21.88
CA GLY A 145 -16.71 -19.53 21.44
C GLY A 145 -15.87 -20.66 20.82
N ASP A 146 -14.93 -20.32 19.95
CA ASP A 146 -14.23 -21.31 19.12
C ASP A 146 -13.00 -21.90 19.79
N ILE A 147 -12.29 -21.09 20.59
CA ILE A 147 -10.98 -21.46 21.16
C ILE A 147 -11.05 -21.56 22.68
N TRP A 148 -11.43 -20.50 23.38
CA TRP A 148 -11.38 -20.46 24.84
C TRP A 148 -12.47 -21.30 25.51
N LYS A 149 -13.58 -21.54 24.81
CA LYS A 149 -14.76 -22.23 25.36
C LYS A 149 -15.28 -21.56 26.64
N ALA A 150 -15.30 -20.23 26.61
CA ALA A 150 -15.73 -19.37 27.73
C ALA A 150 -17.18 -18.87 27.59
N LEU A 151 -17.83 -19.19 26.46
CA LEU A 151 -19.25 -18.99 26.21
C LEU A 151 -19.89 -20.38 26.09
N ASP A 152 -21.06 -20.55 26.69
CA ASP A 152 -21.87 -21.78 26.63
C ASP A 152 -22.50 -22.00 25.24
#